data_AF-A0A0C9VN63-F1
#
_entry.id   AF-A0A0C9VN63-F1
#
_cell.length_a   1.000
_cell.length_b   1.000
_cell.length_c   1.000
_cell.angle_alpha   90.00
_cell.angle_beta   90.00
_cell.angle_gamma   90.00
#
_symmetry.space_group_name_H-M   'P 1'
#
loop_
_entity.id
_entity.type
_entity.pdbx_description
1 polymer ?
#
loop_
_entity_poly.entity_id
_entity_poly.type
_entity_poly.pdbx_seq_one_letter_code
_entity_poly.pdbx_strand_id
1 'polypeptide(L)'
;MMSVAAVLITFLAGANARTFTVYNGCPFTIWPAVFTDLNVGTAVPSVETGWAATAYSAKTFTVPDNWKAGRIWGRRNCDFSNGAGANACIDGGCNGGLLCDSRTGTGVPPATLAEWTLGTNGQPDFYDVSMVDGYNLPMRISNSVGCPVADCPVDLGPNCPSALKGPFDSTGFPVGCKSACFANLDGNPTNSANCCSGSHDTPATCPSSGVGE
;
A
#
# COMPACT_ATOMS: atom_id res chain seq x y z
N MET A 1 22.21 57.44 21.41
CA MET A 1 22.31 55.99 21.11
C MET A 1 21.06 55.32 21.65
N MET A 2 20.10 54.99 20.81
CA MET A 2 18.98 54.10 21.17
C MET A 2 18.79 53.16 19.98
N SER A 3 19.42 51.99 20.03
CA SER A 3 19.16 50.91 19.08
C SER A 3 17.85 50.24 19.46
N VAL A 4 16.87 50.32 18.56
CA VAL A 4 15.63 49.55 18.68
C VAL A 4 15.90 48.17 18.10
N ALA A 5 15.98 47.16 18.95
CA ALA A 5 16.08 45.76 18.52
C ALA A 5 14.69 45.26 18.11
N ALA A 6 14.48 44.99 16.82
CA ALA A 6 13.29 44.34 16.32
C ALA A 6 13.35 42.84 16.64
N VAL A 7 12.46 42.36 17.51
CA VAL A 7 12.29 40.93 17.81
C VAL A 7 11.38 40.33 16.74
N LEU A 8 11.94 39.51 15.85
CA LEU A 8 11.20 38.77 14.85
C LEU A 8 10.58 37.53 15.50
N ILE A 9 9.28 37.57 15.80
CA ILE A 9 8.53 36.40 16.26
C ILE A 9 8.21 35.54 15.04
N THR A 10 8.97 34.48 14.83
CA THR A 10 8.66 33.45 13.85
C THR A 10 7.52 32.59 14.37
N PHE A 11 6.31 32.76 13.81
CA PHE A 11 5.24 31.80 13.99
C PHE A 11 5.62 30.50 13.27
N LEU A 12 6.04 29.49 14.05
CA LEU A 12 6.09 28.12 13.57
C LEU A 12 4.64 27.69 13.29
N ALA A 13 4.22 27.75 12.03
CA ALA A 13 3.02 27.08 11.59
C ALA A 13 3.21 25.58 11.85
N GLY A 14 2.60 25.07 12.92
CA GLY A 14 2.58 23.63 13.17
C GLY A 14 1.93 22.95 11.99
N ALA A 15 2.68 22.12 11.28
CA ALA A 15 2.10 21.22 10.29
C ALA A 15 1.15 20.29 11.05
N ASN A 16 -0.16 20.42 10.82
CA ASN A 16 -1.11 19.45 11.32
C ASN A 16 -0.76 18.09 10.67
N ALA A 17 -0.72 17.06 11.51
CA ALA A 17 -0.29 15.74 11.09
C ALA A 17 -1.07 14.66 11.85
N ARG A 18 -1.34 13.55 11.16
CA ARG A 18 -1.98 12.36 11.71
C ARG A 18 -0.92 11.39 12.21
N THR A 19 -1.31 10.53 13.15
CA THR A 19 -0.46 9.44 13.64
C THR A 19 -0.92 8.13 13.04
N PHE A 20 0.00 7.44 12.35
CA PHE A 20 -0.25 6.12 11.79
C PHE A 20 0.52 5.09 12.61
N THR A 21 -0.09 3.94 12.84
CA THR A 21 0.56 2.79 13.45
C THR A 21 0.37 1.59 12.55
N VAL A 22 1.47 1.04 12.04
CA VAL A 22 1.49 -0.22 11.31
C VAL A 22 1.79 -1.33 12.31
N TYR A 23 0.83 -2.23 12.50
CA TYR A 23 0.94 -3.39 13.38
C TYR A 23 1.02 -4.66 12.54
N ASN A 24 2.10 -5.43 12.70
CA ASN A 24 2.19 -6.75 12.13
C ASN A 24 1.41 -7.75 13.01
N GLY A 25 0.16 -8.03 12.65
CA GLY A 25 -0.65 -9.05 13.32
C GLY A 25 -0.30 -10.49 12.94
N CYS A 26 0.66 -10.71 12.04
CA CYS A 26 1.03 -12.05 11.58
C CYS A 26 1.98 -12.75 12.57
N PRO A 27 1.95 -14.09 12.65
CA PRO A 27 2.87 -14.88 13.47
C PRO A 27 4.28 -15.00 12.87
N PHE A 28 4.61 -14.19 11.86
CA PHE A 28 5.88 -14.20 11.14
C PHE A 28 6.32 -12.78 10.77
N THR A 29 7.58 -12.61 10.40
CA THR A 29 8.11 -11.33 9.94
C THR A 29 7.49 -10.96 8.59
N ILE A 30 6.99 -9.74 8.49
CA ILE A 30 6.66 -9.10 7.22
C ILE A 30 7.60 -7.92 6.99
N TRP A 31 7.67 -7.45 5.75
CA TRP A 31 8.40 -6.23 5.42
C TRP A 31 7.42 -5.20 4.90
N PRO A 32 6.86 -4.33 5.75
CA PRO A 32 6.01 -3.27 5.25
C PRO A 32 6.78 -2.35 4.31
N ALA A 33 6.06 -1.75 3.38
CA ALA A 33 6.55 -0.77 2.44
C ALA A 33 5.59 0.41 2.37
N VAL A 34 6.13 1.59 2.12
CA VAL A 34 5.39 2.85 2.03
C VAL A 34 5.75 3.51 0.72
N PHE A 35 4.74 3.89 -0.05
CA PHE A 35 4.88 4.60 -1.31
C PHE A 35 4.00 5.84 -1.33
N THR A 36 4.47 6.88 -2.03
CA THR A 36 3.71 8.10 -2.32
C THR A 36 3.89 8.39 -3.79
N ASP A 37 2.79 8.56 -4.54
CA ASP A 37 2.89 9.06 -5.90
C ASP A 37 3.21 10.55 -5.89
N LEU A 38 4.49 10.86 -6.11
CA LEU A 38 5.01 12.21 -6.12
C LEU A 38 4.51 13.07 -7.30
N ASN A 39 3.80 12.48 -8.26
CA ASN A 39 3.10 13.22 -9.32
C ASN A 39 1.76 13.80 -8.84
N VAL A 40 1.15 13.22 -7.80
CA VAL A 40 -0.13 13.64 -7.22
C VAL A 40 0.07 14.59 -6.03
N GLY A 41 1.10 14.36 -5.22
CA GLY A 41 1.40 15.19 -4.06
C GLY A 41 2.83 15.02 -3.54
N THR A 42 3.34 16.03 -2.84
CA THR A 42 4.74 16.05 -2.33
C THR A 42 4.88 15.70 -0.86
N ALA A 43 3.76 15.58 -0.14
CA ALA A 43 3.74 15.24 1.26
C ALA A 43 4.09 13.76 1.44
N VAL A 44 5.08 13.46 2.29
CA VAL A 44 5.54 12.09 2.56
C VAL A 44 5.49 11.78 4.06
N PRO A 45 5.06 10.58 4.47
CA PRO A 45 5.16 10.12 5.84
C PRO A 45 6.58 10.19 6.40
N SER A 46 6.71 10.42 7.71
CA SER A 46 7.98 10.45 8.43
C SER A 46 8.49 9.05 8.81
N VAL A 47 8.57 8.16 7.82
CA VAL A 47 9.04 6.77 7.96
C VAL A 47 9.85 6.37 6.73
N GLU A 48 10.78 5.44 6.89
CA GLU A 48 11.46 4.87 5.72
C GLU A 48 10.49 4.10 4.81
N THR A 49 10.82 4.01 3.52
CA THR A 49 9.98 3.40 2.49
C THR A 49 9.86 1.87 2.62
N GLY A 50 10.55 1.26 3.58
CA GLY A 50 10.28 -0.10 4.02
C GLY A 50 11.15 -0.53 5.20
N TRP A 51 10.66 -1.48 5.98
CA TRP A 51 11.36 -2.00 7.16
C TRP A 51 11.03 -3.46 7.40
N ALA A 52 11.77 -4.14 8.26
CA ALA A 52 11.39 -5.45 8.78
C ALA A 52 10.51 -5.28 10.01
N ALA A 53 9.32 -5.88 10.01
CA ALA A 53 8.40 -5.92 11.14
C ALA A 53 8.30 -7.38 11.63
N THR A 54 8.94 -7.69 12.75
CA THR A 54 8.84 -9.01 13.38
C THR A 54 7.40 -9.32 13.78
N ALA A 55 7.09 -10.59 14.05
CA ALA A 55 5.77 -11.03 14.47
C ALA A 55 5.27 -10.17 15.65
N TYR A 56 4.04 -9.67 15.56
CA TYR A 56 3.37 -8.86 16.59
C TYR A 56 4.07 -7.55 16.96
N SER A 57 4.95 -7.04 16.10
CA SER A 57 5.57 -5.72 16.27
C SER A 57 4.68 -4.59 15.76
N ALA A 58 4.88 -3.39 16.30
CA ALA A 58 4.21 -2.17 15.85
C ALA A 58 5.25 -1.09 15.55
N LYS A 59 4.95 -0.26 14.56
CA LYS A 59 5.72 0.96 14.26
C LYS A 59 4.78 2.13 14.06
N THR A 60 5.05 3.21 14.80
CA THR A 60 4.25 4.44 14.78
C THR A 60 5.07 5.57 14.16
N PHE A 61 4.42 6.36 13.31
CA PHE A 61 5.03 7.52 12.64
C PHE A 61 4.00 8.59 12.33
N THR A 62 4.49 9.79 12.02
CA THR A 62 3.67 10.94 11.67
C THR A 62 3.43 11.00 10.17
N VAL A 63 2.20 11.27 9.76
CA VAL A 63 1.76 11.41 8.37
C VAL A 63 1.23 12.84 8.17
N PRO A 64 1.74 13.60 7.20
CA PRO A 64 1.24 14.95 6.92
C PRO A 64 -0.23 14.93 6.53
N ASP A 65 -0.96 15.99 6.89
CA ASP A 65 -2.41 16.01 6.71
C ASP A 65 -2.90 16.04 5.26
N ASN A 66 -2.00 16.31 4.33
CA ASN A 66 -2.24 16.36 2.89
C ASN A 66 -1.55 15.21 2.15
N TRP A 67 -1.29 14.07 2.81
CA TRP A 67 -0.79 12.88 2.13
C TRP A 67 -1.83 12.33 1.14
N LYS A 68 -1.47 12.27 -0.15
CA LYS A 68 -2.34 11.83 -1.24
C LYS A 68 -1.65 10.75 -2.05
N ALA A 69 -2.45 9.88 -2.68
CA ALA A 69 -1.95 8.72 -3.42
C ALA A 69 -0.91 7.93 -2.58
N GLY A 70 -1.24 7.78 -1.30
CA GLY A 70 -0.42 7.12 -0.30
C GLY A 70 -0.75 5.65 -0.24
N ARG A 71 0.26 4.79 -0.21
CA ARG A 71 0.07 3.34 -0.16
C ARG A 71 0.97 2.71 0.89
N ILE A 72 0.43 1.75 1.64
CA ILE A 72 1.17 0.87 2.54
C ILE A 72 0.79 -0.57 2.22
N TRP A 73 1.79 -1.45 2.10
CA TRP A 73 1.55 -2.88 1.90
C TRP A 73 2.58 -3.72 2.63
N GLY A 74 2.28 -5.00 2.84
CA GLY A 74 3.19 -5.97 3.42
C GLY A 74 3.88 -6.80 2.33
N ARG A 75 5.13 -7.17 2.57
CA ARG A 75 5.92 -8.08 1.73
C ARG A 75 6.30 -9.31 2.55
N ARG A 76 6.36 -10.49 1.94
CA ARG A 76 6.76 -11.73 2.62
C ARG A 76 7.98 -12.40 2.03
N ASN A 77 8.63 -13.18 2.89
CA ASN A 77 9.75 -14.05 2.56
C ASN A 77 10.83 -13.31 1.78
N CYS A 78 11.22 -12.14 2.29
CA CYS A 78 12.21 -11.29 1.63
C CYS A 78 13.63 -11.72 1.98
N ASP A 79 14.50 -11.74 0.97
CA ASP A 79 15.94 -11.86 1.07
C ASP A 79 16.61 -10.77 0.23
N PHE A 80 17.25 -9.83 0.92
CA PHE A 80 17.95 -8.70 0.29
C PHE A 80 19.46 -8.94 0.14
N SER A 81 19.98 -10.14 0.46
CA SER A 81 21.42 -10.42 0.36
C SER A 81 21.92 -10.46 -1.08
N ASN A 82 21.04 -10.78 -2.04
CA ASN A 82 21.38 -11.02 -3.43
C ASN A 82 20.90 -9.92 -4.39
N GLY A 83 20.42 -8.79 -3.86
CA GLY A 83 20.06 -7.62 -4.67
C GLY A 83 18.90 -6.80 -4.11
N ALA A 84 18.61 -5.71 -4.83
CA ALA A 84 17.57 -4.74 -4.49
C ALA A 84 16.43 -4.70 -5.53
N GLY A 85 16.28 -5.77 -6.32
CA GLY A 85 15.21 -5.89 -7.30
C GLY A 85 13.89 -6.27 -6.64
N ALA A 86 12.78 -6.04 -7.35
CA ALA A 86 11.45 -6.36 -6.84
C ALA A 86 11.22 -7.85 -6.53
N ASN A 87 12.03 -8.75 -7.11
CA ASN A 87 11.98 -10.19 -6.82
C ASN A 87 12.72 -10.60 -5.54
N ALA A 88 13.24 -9.64 -4.75
CA ALA A 88 13.85 -9.91 -3.46
C ALA A 88 12.84 -10.39 -2.41
N CYS A 89 11.55 -10.25 -2.65
CA CYS A 89 10.48 -10.84 -1.84
C CYS A 89 9.65 -11.79 -2.72
N ILE A 90 9.07 -12.83 -2.13
CA ILE A 90 8.21 -13.77 -2.87
C ILE A 90 6.95 -13.05 -3.38
N ASP A 91 6.39 -12.14 -2.58
CA ASP A 91 5.25 -11.30 -2.95
C ASP A 91 5.44 -9.85 -2.49
N GLY A 92 4.74 -8.92 -3.15
CA GLY A 92 4.73 -7.49 -2.85
C GLY A 92 6.09 -6.80 -2.99
N GLY A 93 7.14 -7.45 -3.47
CA GLY A 93 8.48 -6.87 -3.49
C GLY A 93 8.58 -5.62 -4.35
N CYS A 94 9.53 -4.73 -4.09
CA CYS A 94 9.66 -3.44 -4.76
C CYS A 94 11.10 -3.23 -5.22
N ASN A 95 11.29 -2.37 -6.23
CA ASN A 95 12.64 -1.92 -6.56
C ASN A 95 13.21 -1.10 -5.40
N GLY A 96 14.51 -1.19 -5.14
CA GLY A 96 15.18 -0.57 -3.99
C GLY A 96 15.47 -1.54 -2.82
N GLY A 97 14.91 -2.75 -2.86
CA GLY A 97 15.14 -3.78 -1.85
C GLY A 97 14.38 -3.49 -0.57
N LEU A 98 15.05 -3.46 0.59
CA LEU A 98 14.40 -3.18 1.87
C LEU A 98 13.69 -1.83 1.85
N LEU A 99 14.40 -0.81 1.34
CA LEU A 99 13.89 0.54 1.16
C LEU A 99 13.36 0.68 -0.26
N CYS A 100 12.04 0.66 -0.42
CA CYS A 100 11.46 0.83 -1.75
C CYS A 100 11.88 2.17 -2.37
N ASP A 101 12.22 2.15 -3.65
CA ASP A 101 12.51 3.33 -4.43
C ASP A 101 11.23 4.17 -4.59
N SER A 102 11.33 5.47 -4.27
CA SER A 102 10.18 6.38 -4.21
C SER A 102 9.67 6.84 -5.58
N ARG A 103 10.26 6.39 -6.69
CA ARG A 103 9.99 6.86 -8.06
C ARG A 103 9.54 5.75 -9.00
N THR A 104 9.75 4.48 -8.65
CA THR A 104 9.50 3.34 -9.54
C THR A 104 8.12 2.69 -9.39
N GLY A 105 7.20 3.34 -8.68
CA GLY A 105 5.82 2.88 -8.50
C GLY A 105 5.65 1.96 -7.29
N THR A 106 4.53 1.23 -7.27
CA THR A 106 4.22 0.28 -6.20
C THR A 106 4.95 -1.04 -6.36
N GLY A 107 4.93 -1.85 -5.29
CA GLY A 107 5.48 -3.21 -5.32
C GLY A 107 4.88 -4.07 -6.42
N VAL A 108 5.48 -5.25 -6.64
CA VAL A 108 5.10 -6.24 -7.64
C VAL A 108 3.93 -7.07 -7.12
N PRO A 109 2.79 -7.07 -7.82
CA PRO A 109 1.63 -7.90 -7.49
C PRO A 109 1.94 -9.41 -7.48
N PRO A 110 1.25 -10.20 -6.64
CA PRO A 110 0.10 -9.78 -5.85
C PRO A 110 0.48 -9.08 -4.53
N ALA A 111 -0.27 -8.03 -4.19
CA ALA A 111 -0.10 -7.28 -2.94
C ALA A 111 -1.44 -6.67 -2.50
N THR A 112 -1.89 -7.02 -1.30
CA THR A 112 -3.00 -6.30 -0.65
C THR A 112 -2.51 -4.90 -0.29
N LEU A 113 -3.22 -3.86 -0.74
CA LEU A 113 -2.84 -2.47 -0.49
C LEU A 113 -3.75 -1.84 0.56
N ALA A 114 -3.18 -1.02 1.43
CA ALA A 114 -3.94 0.02 2.12
C ALA A 114 -3.64 1.35 1.44
N GLU A 115 -4.68 2.06 1.02
CA GLU A 115 -4.59 3.29 0.23
C GLU A 115 -5.18 4.47 1.00
N TRP A 116 -4.60 5.66 0.83
CA TRP A 116 -5.06 6.90 1.46
C TRP A 116 -5.03 8.10 0.52
N THR A 117 -6.07 8.92 0.64
CA THR A 117 -6.09 10.33 0.23
C THR A 117 -6.64 11.15 1.39
N LEU A 118 -5.74 11.85 2.09
CA LEU A 118 -6.10 12.65 3.26
C LEU A 118 -6.63 14.04 2.86
N GLY A 119 -7.74 14.41 3.50
CA GLY A 119 -8.39 15.68 3.33
C GLY A 119 -7.76 16.78 4.20
N THR A 120 -7.77 18.00 3.67
CA THR A 120 -7.44 19.23 4.40
C THR A 120 -8.60 20.21 4.32
N ASN A 121 -8.59 21.25 5.18
CA ASN A 121 -9.58 22.33 5.15
C ASN A 121 -11.04 21.83 5.24
N GLY A 122 -11.29 20.84 6.10
CA GLY A 122 -12.63 20.27 6.32
C GLY A 122 -13.07 19.23 5.28
N GLN A 123 -12.21 18.87 4.32
CA GLN A 123 -12.47 17.73 3.43
C GLN A 123 -12.28 16.40 4.17
N PRO A 124 -13.08 15.36 3.85
CA PRO A 124 -12.95 14.05 4.47
C PRO A 124 -11.68 13.32 4.04
N ASP A 125 -11.30 12.33 4.84
CA ASP A 125 -10.28 11.35 4.47
C ASP A 125 -10.92 10.21 3.68
N PHE A 126 -10.26 9.79 2.61
CA PHE A 126 -10.59 8.58 1.87
C PHE A 126 -9.51 7.54 2.11
N TYR A 127 -9.93 6.31 2.38
CA TYR A 127 -9.06 5.17 2.56
C TYR A 127 -9.80 3.87 2.26
N ASP A 128 -9.05 2.86 1.87
CA ASP A 128 -9.56 1.56 1.50
C ASP A 128 -8.48 0.48 1.64
N VAL A 129 -8.93 -0.76 1.74
CA VAL A 129 -8.10 -1.94 1.52
C VAL A 129 -8.44 -2.47 0.14
N SER A 130 -7.44 -2.56 -0.73
CA SER A 130 -7.59 -2.81 -2.15
C SER A 130 -6.90 -4.12 -2.55
N MET A 131 -7.62 -4.88 -3.38
CA MET A 131 -7.17 -6.13 -4.01
C MET A 131 -7.08 -5.96 -5.54
N VAL A 132 -7.11 -4.73 -6.04
CA VAL A 132 -6.88 -4.45 -7.48
C VAL A 132 -5.53 -5.03 -7.91
N ASP A 133 -4.52 -4.91 -7.04
CA ASP A 133 -3.19 -5.49 -7.17
C ASP A 133 -3.10 -6.93 -6.63
N GLY A 134 -4.24 -7.62 -6.48
CA GLY A 134 -4.35 -8.95 -5.90
C GLY A 134 -4.19 -8.97 -4.38
N TYR A 135 -4.11 -10.18 -3.83
CA TYR A 135 -4.01 -10.45 -2.41
C TYR A 135 -2.70 -11.15 -2.05
N ASN A 136 -2.10 -10.75 -0.92
CA ASN A 136 -1.02 -11.51 -0.30
C ASN A 136 -1.24 -11.70 1.22
N LEU A 137 -1.59 -10.63 1.94
CA LEU A 137 -1.78 -10.65 3.38
C LEU A 137 -3.16 -10.11 3.77
N PRO A 138 -3.79 -10.63 4.85
CA PRO A 138 -4.97 -10.00 5.41
C PRO A 138 -4.60 -8.61 5.92
N MET A 139 -5.49 -7.65 5.73
CA MET A 139 -5.22 -6.26 6.06
C MET A 139 -6.46 -5.58 6.62
N ARG A 140 -6.22 -4.64 7.54
CA ARG A 140 -7.27 -3.85 8.19
C ARG A 140 -6.78 -2.43 8.44
N ILE A 141 -7.62 -1.47 8.08
CA ILE A 141 -7.50 -0.06 8.46
C ILE A 141 -8.60 0.24 9.48
N SER A 142 -8.19 0.72 10.64
CA SER A 142 -9.09 1.26 11.66
C SER A 142 -8.57 2.60 12.14
N ASN A 143 -9.45 3.43 12.67
CA ASN A 143 -9.15 4.80 13.07
C ASN A 143 -9.68 5.08 14.49
N SER A 144 -9.19 6.16 15.09
CA SER A 144 -9.55 6.60 16.44
C SER A 144 -10.73 7.58 16.49
N VAL A 145 -11.36 7.87 15.34
CA VAL A 145 -12.40 8.91 15.20
C VAL A 145 -13.78 8.36 14.83
N GLY A 146 -13.93 7.03 14.80
CA GLY A 146 -15.22 6.36 14.61
C GLY A 146 -15.68 6.22 13.16
N CYS A 147 -14.82 6.44 12.16
CA CYS A 147 -15.15 6.11 10.77
C CYS A 147 -15.15 4.58 10.56
N PRO A 148 -15.84 4.06 9.52
CA PRO A 148 -15.92 2.62 9.25
C PRO A 148 -14.55 1.92 9.13
N VAL A 149 -14.50 0.63 9.42
CA VAL A 149 -13.31 -0.19 9.17
C VAL A 149 -13.27 -0.57 7.69
N ALA A 150 -12.09 -0.49 7.07
CA ALA A 150 -11.82 -1.11 5.77
C ALA A 150 -10.94 -2.34 6.00
N ASP A 151 -11.38 -3.54 5.61
CA ASP A 151 -10.60 -4.75 5.80
C ASP A 151 -10.84 -5.83 4.74
N CYS A 152 -9.81 -6.66 4.58
CA CYS A 152 -9.87 -7.98 3.98
C CYS A 152 -9.24 -8.94 5.01
N PRO A 153 -10.03 -9.48 5.96
CA PRO A 153 -9.50 -10.16 7.14
C PRO A 153 -9.22 -11.65 6.92
N VAL A 154 -9.64 -12.22 5.78
CA VAL A 154 -9.57 -13.65 5.49
C VAL A 154 -8.32 -13.95 4.67
N ASP A 155 -7.70 -15.09 4.95
CA ASP A 155 -6.65 -15.58 4.07
C ASP A 155 -7.21 -16.15 2.77
N LEU A 156 -7.01 -15.42 1.67
CA LEU A 156 -7.51 -15.82 0.35
C LEU A 156 -6.61 -16.86 -0.33
N GLY A 157 -5.35 -17.01 0.09
CA GLY A 157 -4.37 -17.92 -0.53
C GLY A 157 -4.90 -19.37 -0.69
N PRO A 158 -5.40 -20.02 0.38
CA PRO A 158 -5.90 -21.40 0.31
C PRO A 158 -7.07 -21.59 -0.67
N ASN A 159 -7.98 -20.62 -0.74
CA ASN A 159 -9.19 -20.70 -1.57
C ASN A 159 -9.07 -19.99 -2.93
N CYS A 160 -7.91 -19.41 -3.24
CA CYS A 160 -7.68 -18.73 -4.49
C CYS A 160 -7.89 -19.68 -5.68
N PRO A 161 -8.67 -19.27 -6.72
CA PRO A 161 -8.87 -20.04 -7.93
C PRO A 161 -7.54 -20.41 -8.60
N SER A 162 -7.45 -21.58 -9.24
CA SER A 162 -6.19 -22.10 -9.79
C SER A 162 -5.52 -21.18 -10.81
N ALA A 163 -6.30 -20.42 -11.58
CA ALA A 163 -5.77 -19.47 -12.57
C ALA A 163 -5.11 -18.23 -11.94
N LEU A 164 -5.43 -17.94 -10.69
CA LEU A 164 -4.98 -16.76 -9.94
C LEU A 164 -3.99 -17.12 -8.81
N LYS A 165 -4.00 -18.39 -8.39
CA LYS A 165 -3.30 -18.87 -7.19
C LYS A 165 -1.78 -18.78 -7.36
N GLY A 166 -1.16 -18.18 -6.36
CA GLY A 166 0.28 -17.98 -6.30
C GLY A 166 0.66 -16.52 -6.07
N PRO A 167 1.94 -16.24 -5.74
CA PRO A 167 3.06 -17.17 -5.72
C PRO A 167 3.00 -18.19 -4.56
N PHE A 168 3.89 -19.18 -4.59
CA PHE A 168 3.98 -20.24 -3.59
C PHE A 168 5.28 -20.11 -2.79
N ASP A 169 5.23 -20.40 -1.50
CA ASP A 169 6.45 -20.49 -0.69
C ASP A 169 7.17 -21.84 -0.88
N SER A 170 8.28 -22.03 -0.16
CA SER A 170 9.09 -23.26 -0.23
C SER A 170 8.38 -24.51 0.28
N THR A 171 7.26 -24.37 1.00
CA THR A 171 6.42 -25.50 1.44
C THR A 171 5.35 -25.86 0.41
N GLY A 172 5.21 -25.05 -0.64
CA GLY A 172 4.12 -25.16 -1.62
C GLY A 172 2.82 -24.50 -1.17
N PHE A 173 2.85 -23.69 -0.11
CA PHE A 173 1.68 -22.93 0.33
C PHE A 173 1.47 -21.72 -0.59
N PRO A 174 0.25 -21.48 -1.11
CA PRO A 174 -0.06 -20.32 -1.93
C PRO A 174 -0.08 -19.07 -1.06
N VAL A 175 1.02 -18.33 -1.08
CA VAL A 175 1.13 -17.09 -0.32
C VAL A 175 0.28 -16.00 -0.98
N GLY A 176 0.19 -15.93 -2.31
CA GLY A 176 -0.62 -14.92 -2.99
C GLY A 176 -1.85 -15.44 -3.74
N CYS A 177 -2.69 -14.49 -4.14
CA CYS A 177 -3.74 -14.63 -5.14
C CYS A 177 -3.69 -13.41 -6.06
N LYS A 178 -3.45 -13.61 -7.35
CA LYS A 178 -3.44 -12.51 -8.33
C LYS A 178 -4.86 -12.01 -8.57
N SER A 179 -5.03 -10.72 -8.84
CA SER A 179 -6.24 -10.27 -9.51
C SER A 179 -6.25 -10.76 -10.97
N ALA A 180 -7.43 -10.81 -11.57
CA ALA A 180 -7.61 -11.24 -12.95
C ALA A 180 -6.87 -10.32 -13.94
N CYS A 181 -6.72 -9.04 -13.61
CA CYS A 181 -5.91 -8.10 -14.39
C CYS A 181 -4.44 -8.53 -14.42
N PHE A 182 -3.83 -8.76 -13.25
CA PHE A 182 -2.42 -9.16 -13.17
C PHE A 182 -2.17 -10.60 -13.63
N ALA A 183 -3.17 -11.47 -13.54
CA ALA A 183 -3.13 -12.79 -14.17
C ALA A 183 -3.35 -12.73 -15.69
N ASN A 184 -3.73 -11.57 -16.24
CA ASN A 184 -4.00 -11.33 -17.66
C ASN A 184 -4.97 -12.37 -18.25
N LEU A 185 -6.08 -12.63 -17.54
CA LEU A 185 -6.99 -13.73 -17.91
C LEU A 185 -7.71 -13.53 -19.25
N ASP A 186 -7.85 -12.30 -19.71
CA ASP A 186 -8.42 -11.98 -21.03
C ASP A 186 -7.35 -11.76 -22.13
N GLY A 187 -6.07 -11.80 -21.77
CA GLY A 187 -4.95 -11.66 -22.68
C GLY A 187 -4.71 -10.24 -23.21
N ASN A 188 -5.46 -9.22 -22.78
CA ASN A 188 -5.36 -7.87 -23.34
C ASN A 188 -5.54 -6.77 -22.28
N PRO A 189 -4.50 -6.47 -21.48
CA PRO A 189 -4.62 -5.55 -20.35
C PRO A 189 -4.89 -4.10 -20.75
N THR A 190 -4.70 -3.71 -22.02
CA THR A 190 -4.97 -2.33 -22.49
C THR A 190 -6.42 -2.09 -22.88
N ASN A 191 -7.22 -3.15 -23.04
CA ASN A 191 -8.65 -3.09 -23.28
C ASN A 191 -9.34 -4.27 -22.58
N SER A 192 -9.38 -4.21 -21.26
CA SER A 192 -9.71 -5.33 -20.39
C SER A 192 -10.83 -4.97 -19.43
N ALA A 193 -11.82 -5.86 -19.32
CA ALA A 193 -12.82 -5.81 -18.26
C ALA A 193 -12.21 -6.13 -16.89
N ASN A 194 -11.16 -6.96 -16.83
CA ASN A 194 -10.44 -7.28 -15.60
C ASN A 194 -9.60 -6.11 -15.07
N CYS A 195 -9.11 -5.24 -15.95
CA CYS A 195 -8.26 -4.10 -15.59
C CYS A 195 -8.98 -2.73 -15.63
N CYS A 196 -10.27 -2.69 -15.95
CA CYS A 196 -11.02 -1.47 -16.24
C CYS A 196 -10.27 -0.53 -17.22
N SER A 197 -9.86 -1.04 -18.38
CA SER A 197 -9.06 -0.30 -19.36
C SER A 197 -9.70 -0.28 -20.75
N GLY A 198 -9.28 0.68 -21.59
CA GLY A 198 -9.80 0.84 -22.94
C GLY A 198 -11.30 1.16 -22.94
N SER A 199 -12.12 0.34 -23.60
CA SER A 199 -13.58 0.50 -23.61
C SER A 199 -14.26 0.24 -22.27
N HIS A 200 -13.51 -0.21 -21.25
CA HIS A 200 -13.98 -0.53 -19.90
C HIS A 200 -13.45 0.47 -18.86
N ASP A 201 -12.97 1.65 -19.28
CA ASP A 201 -12.31 2.65 -18.42
C ASP A 201 -13.26 3.54 -17.60
N THR A 202 -14.56 3.25 -17.59
CA THR A 202 -15.55 3.98 -16.79
C THR A 202 -16.26 3.04 -15.82
N PRO A 203 -16.80 3.56 -14.70
CA PRO A 203 -17.63 2.74 -13.79
C PRO A 203 -18.85 2.11 -14.46
N ALA A 204 -19.36 2.72 -15.56
CA ALA A 204 -20.50 2.17 -16.30
C ALA A 204 -20.12 1.01 -17.22
N THR A 205 -18.85 0.93 -17.63
CA THR A 205 -18.35 -0.07 -18.58
C THR A 205 -17.42 -1.10 -17.95
N CYS A 206 -16.86 -0.83 -16.77
CA CYS A 206 -16.15 -1.83 -15.97
C CYS A 206 -17.13 -2.65 -15.13
N PRO A 207 -17.16 -3.99 -15.28
CA PRO A 207 -18.09 -4.82 -14.51
C PRO A 207 -17.74 -4.81 -13.02
N SER A 208 -18.76 -4.74 -12.16
CA SER A 208 -18.60 -4.79 -10.70
C SER A 208 -18.51 -6.22 -10.12
N SER A 209 -18.64 -7.25 -10.96
CA SER A 209 -18.58 -8.65 -10.56
C SER A 209 -18.21 -9.53 -11.76
N GLY A 210 -17.82 -10.78 -11.49
CA GLY A 210 -17.36 -11.71 -12.53
C GLY A 210 -15.92 -11.45 -12.98
N VAL A 211 -15.25 -10.49 -12.36
CA VAL A 211 -13.80 -10.23 -12.40
C VAL A 211 -13.22 -10.73 -11.09
N GLY A 212 -12.18 -11.57 -11.16
CA GLY A 212 -11.50 -12.05 -9.96
C GLY A 212 -10.60 -10.95 -9.41
N GLU A 213 -10.79 -10.55 -8.17
CA GLU A 213 -9.89 -9.64 -7.43
C GLU A 213 -9.27 -10.36 -6.24
#